data_AF-A0A382FYH3-F1
#
_entry.id   AF-A0A382FYH3-F1
#
_cell.length_a   1.000
_cell.length_b   1.000
_cell.length_c   1.000
_cell.angle_alpha   90.00
_cell.angle_beta   90.00
_cell.angle_gamma   90.00
#
_symmetry.space_group_name_H-M   'P 1'
#
loop_
_entity.id
_entity.type
_entity.pdbx_description
1 polymer ?
#
loop_
_entity_poly.entity_id
_entity_poly.type
_entity_poly.pdbx_seq_one_letter_code
_entity_poly.pdbx_strand_id
1 'polypeptide(L)' 'MKITEAKVIITSPGRNFVSLKICTDEGLYGVGDATLNGRELAVSAYLKDHIVPL' A
#
# COMPACT_ATOMS: atom_id res chain seq x y z
N MET A 1 -14.43 3.10 -13.84
CA MET A 1 -13.07 2.67 -13.43
C MET A 1 -12.34 3.87 -12.86
N LYS A 2 -12.62 4.17 -11.59
CA LYS A 2 -11.97 5.19 -10.78
C LYS A 2 -11.45 4.54 -9.50
N ILE A 3 -10.31 5.00 -9.01
CA ILE A 3 -9.79 4.58 -7.71
C ILE A 3 -10.63 5.27 -6.62
N THR A 4 -11.16 4.49 -5.69
CA THR A 4 -11.97 4.98 -4.56
C THR A 4 -11.25 4.91 -3.23
N GLU A 5 -10.26 4.02 -3.12
CA GLU A 5 -9.48 3.83 -1.91
C GLU A 5 -8.09 3.27 -2.24
N ALA A 6 -7.07 3.72 -1.51
CA ALA A 6 -5.77 3.06 -1.46
C ALA A 6 -5.32 2.91 0.00
N LYS A 7 -4.90 1.69 0.38
CA LYS A 7 -4.50 1.32 1.74
C LYS A 7 -3.10 0.75 1.75
N VAL A 8 -2.26 1.26 2.65
CA VAL A 8 -0.92 0.72 2.91
C VAL A 8 -0.98 -0.16 4.15
N ILE A 9 -0.74 -1.46 3.95
CA ILE A 9 -0.82 -2.51 4.96
C ILE A 9 0.61 -2.96 5.28
N ILE A 10 0.97 -2.97 6.57
CA ILE A 10 2.26 -3.44 7.04
C ILE A 10 2.01 -4.66 7.93
N THR A 11 2.80 -5.72 7.75
CA THR A 11 2.74 -6.91 8.60
C THR A 11 4.13 -7.55 8.77
N SER A 12 4.32 -8.37 9.79
CA SER A 12 5.61 -9.03 10.06
C SER A 12 5.50 -10.52 10.48
N PRO A 13 4.94 -11.41 9.66
CA PRO A 13 4.99 -12.86 9.88
C PRO A 13 6.38 -13.42 9.52
N GLY A 14 7.35 -13.23 10.41
CA GLY A 14 8.74 -13.71 10.25
C GLY A 14 9.70 -12.71 9.57
N ARG A 15 9.20 -11.82 8.71
CA ARG A 15 9.90 -10.61 8.25
C ARG A 15 8.90 -9.52 7.87
N ASN A 16 9.36 -8.28 7.75
CA ASN A 16 8.51 -7.16 7.35
C ASN A 16 8.04 -7.29 5.90
N PHE A 17 6.77 -6.97 5.69
CA PHE A 17 6.14 -6.77 4.40
C PHE A 17 5.33 -5.48 4.39
N VAL A 18 5.35 -4.79 3.27
CA VAL A 18 4.51 -3.63 2.98
C VAL A 18 3.70 -3.94 1.72
N SER A 19 2.38 -3.83 1.79
CA SER A 19 1.48 -4.05 0.66
C SER A 19 0.61 -2.83 0.41
N LEU A 20 0.47 -2.42 -0.85
CA LEU A 20 -0.49 -1.42 -1.28
C LEU A 20 -1.72 -2.14 -1.85
N LYS A 21 -2.89 -1.86 -1.29
CA LYS A 21 -4.17 -2.31 -1.82
C LYS A 21 -4.91 -1.12 -2.43
N ILE A 22 -5.37 -1.25 -3.67
CA ILE A 22 -6.15 -0.23 -4.38
C ILE A 22 -7.53 -0.79 -4.67
N CYS A 23 -8.59 -0.05 -4.39
CA CYS A 23 -9.98 -0.40 -4.66
C CYS A 23 -10.59 0.55 -5.70
N THR A 24 -11.53 0.06 -6.51
CA THR A 24 -12.24 0.86 -7.51
C THR A 24 -13.71 1.07 -7.19
N ASP A 25 -14.35 1.98 -7.93
CA ASP A 25 -15.81 2.21 -7.93
C ASP A 25 -16.64 1.04 -8.48
N GLU A 26 -15.98 0.08 -9.14
CA GLU A 26 -16.60 -1.12 -9.71
C GLU A 26 -16.47 -2.35 -8.78
N GLY A 27 -15.95 -2.17 -7.56
CA GLY A 27 -15.75 -3.25 -6.59
C GLY A 27 -14.54 -4.14 -6.87
N LEU A 28 -13.72 -3.81 -7.87
CA LEU A 28 -12.45 -4.48 -8.13
C LEU A 28 -11.37 -3.96 -7.17
N TYR A 29 -10.40 -4.82 -6.85
CA TYR A 29 -9.21 -4.40 -6.14
C TYR A 29 -7.95 -5.08 -6.66
N GLY A 30 -6.82 -4.40 -6.51
CA GLY A 30 -5.48 -4.91 -6.79
C GLY A 30 -4.60 -4.84 -5.55
N VAL A 31 -3.59 -5.71 -5.48
CA VAL A 31 -2.57 -5.71 -4.41
C VAL A 31 -1.19 -5.67 -5.05
N GLY A 32 -0.32 -4.81 -4.55
CA GLY A 32 1.09 -4.70 -4.96
C GLY A 32 2.03 -4.79 -3.76
N ASP A 33 3.15 -5.49 -3.94
CA ASP A 33 4.25 -5.49 -2.96
C ASP A 33 4.99 -4.15 -3.03
N ALA A 34 5.25 -3.57 -1.85
CA ALA A 34 5.98 -2.32 -1.66
C ALA A 34 7.12 -2.49 -0.65
N THR A 35 7.54 -3.72 -0.38
CA THR A 35 8.57 -4.02 0.62
C THR A 35 9.94 -3.56 0.17
N LEU A 36 10.54 -2.62 0.91
CA LEU A 36 11.95 -2.25 0.79
C LEU A 36 12.70 -2.68 2.04
N ASN A 37 13.43 -3.79 1.94
CA ASN A 37 14.07 -4.45 3.10
C ASN A 37 14.99 -3.49 3.88
N GLY A 38 14.71 -3.30 5.17
CA GLY A 38 15.46 -2.42 6.06
C GLY A 38 15.11 -0.93 5.95
N ARG A 39 14.17 -0.54 5.09
CA ARG A 39 13.65 0.84 4.93
C ARG A 39 12.14 0.84 4.69
N GLU A 40 11.42 -0.13 5.24
CA GLU A 40 10.00 -0.39 4.99
C GLU A 40 9.12 0.80 5.38
N LEU A 41 9.43 1.43 6.51
CA LEU A 41 8.68 2.60 6.99
C LEU A 41 8.88 3.83 6.09
N ALA A 42 10.02 3.96 5.42
CA ALA A 42 10.24 5.06 4.47
C ALA A 42 9.30 4.93 3.26
N VAL A 43 9.16 3.73 2.69
CA VAL A 43 8.21 3.47 1.60
C VAL A 43 6.77 3.59 2.09
N SER A 44 6.46 3.09 3.29
CA SER A 44 5.10 3.24 3.84
C SER A 44 4.73 4.72 4.04
N ALA A 45 5.63 5.56 4.53
CA ALA A 45 5.37 6.99 4.70
C ALA A 45 5.21 7.66 3.33
N TYR A 46 6.12 7.37 2.39
CA TYR A 46 6.02 7.88 1.03
C TYR A 46 4.67 7.57 0.37
N LEU A 47 4.20 6.32 0.50
CA LEU A 47 2.89 5.94 -0.01
C LEU A 47 1.75 6.66 0.73
N LYS A 48 1.71 6.60 2.07
CA LYS A 48 0.60 7.15 2.86
C LYS A 48 0.50 8.67 2.78
N ASP A 49 1.61 9.37 2.75
CA ASP A 49 1.67 10.82 2.98
C ASP A 49 1.74 11.60 1.67
N HIS A 50 2.19 10.98 0.57
CA HIS A 50 2.48 11.68 -0.69
C HIS A 50 1.82 11.07 -1.92
N ILE A 51 1.53 9.77 -1.95
CA ILE A 51 0.99 9.09 -3.15
C ILE A 51 -0.49 8.73 -3.01
N VAL A 52 -0.90 8.21 -1.85
CA VAL A 52 -2.26 7.76 -1.57
C VAL A 52 -3.29 8.88 -1.39
N PRO A 53 -2.97 10.06 -0.81
CA PRO A 53 -3.96 11.13 -0.65
C PRO A 53 -4.58 11.53 -2.00
N LEU A 54 -5.91 11.50 -2.07
CA LEU A 54 -6.74 11.90 -3.22
C LEU A 54 -7.36 13.27 -2.99
#